data_AF-A0A3C0HJY1-F1
#
_entry.id   AF-A0A3C0HJY1-F1
#
_cell.length_a   1.000
_cell.length_b   1.000
_cell.length_c   1.000
_cell.angle_alpha   90.00
_cell.angle_beta   90.00
_cell.angle_gamma   90.00
#
_symmetry.space_group_name_H-M   'P 1'
#
loop_
_entity.id
_entity.type
_entity.pdbx_description
1 polymer ?
#
loop_
_entity_poly.entity_id
_entity_poly.type
_entity_poly.pdbx_seq_one_letter_code
_entity_poly.pdbx_strand_id
1 'polypeptide(L)' 'MTAVAPDIAADFLVEAGEILERLGEQLVQLEQAADDKGLLNAVFRGFHTIKGGAGFLG' A
#
# COMPACT_ATOMS: atom_id res chain seq x y z
N MET A 1 -20.92 -8.76 -13.99
CA MET A 1 -20.13 -7.95 -13.04
C MET A 1 -20.46 -8.45 -11.66
N THR A 2 -19.56 -9.24 -11.07
CA THR A 2 -19.73 -9.73 -9.71
C THR A 2 -19.54 -8.53 -8.79
N ALA A 3 -20.61 -8.10 -8.12
CA ALA A 3 -20.48 -7.04 -7.13
C ALA A 3 -19.51 -7.53 -6.04
N VAL A 4 -18.44 -6.78 -5.80
CA VAL A 4 -17.60 -6.98 -4.62
C VAL A 4 -18.49 -6.88 -3.39
N ALA A 5 -18.37 -7.85 -2.50
CA ALA A 5 -19.09 -7.83 -1.25
C ALA A 5 -18.64 -6.58 -0.45
N PRO A 6 -19.56 -5.71 0.01
CA PRO A 6 -19.21 -4.42 0.62
C PRO A 6 -18.26 -4.50 1.83
N ASP A 7 -18.27 -5.63 2.53
CA ASP A 7 -17.36 -5.99 3.62
C ASP A 7 -15.90 -6.14 3.13
N ILE A 8 -15.68 -6.85 2.02
CA ILE A 8 -14.34 -7.02 1.44
C ILE A 8 -13.77 -5.67 0.98
N ALA A 9 -14.61 -4.81 0.39
CA ALA A 9 -14.19 -3.47 0.00
C ALA A 9 -13.84 -2.61 1.22
N ALA A 10 -14.61 -2.70 2.31
CA ALA A 10 -14.33 -1.98 3.54
C ALA A 10 -13.00 -2.43 4.18
N ASP A 11 -12.77 -3.75 4.27
CA ASP A 11 -11.53 -4.32 4.80
C ASP A 11 -10.31 -3.87 3.99
N PHE A 12 -10.41 -3.87 2.65
CA PHE A 12 -9.36 -3.34 1.79
C PHE A 12 -9.07 -1.86 2.06
N LEU A 13 -10.09 -1.02 2.24
CA LEU A 13 -9.89 0.41 2.51
C LEU A 13 -9.18 0.64 3.85
N VAL A 14 -9.49 -0.16 4.86
CA VAL A 14 -8.81 -0.11 6.17
C VAL A 14 -7.34 -0.51 6.00
N GLU A 15 -7.07 -1.67 5.40
CA GLU A 15 -5.69 -2.15 5.19
C GLU A 15 -4.88 -1.18 4.31
N ALA A 16 -5.48 -0.66 3.24
CA ALA A 16 -4.84 0.31 2.36
C ALA A 16 -4.49 1.61 3.11
N GLY A 17 -5.36 2.07 4.01
CA GLY A 17 -5.09 3.21 4.89
C GLY A 17 -3.85 2.98 5.76
N GLU A 18 -3.77 1.84 6.44
CA GLU A 18 -2.61 1.49 7.28
C GLU A 18 -1.32 1.33 6.47
N ILE A 19 -1.40 0.82 5.24
CA ILE A 19 -0.23 0.76 4.35
C ILE A 19 0.19 2.17 3.93
N LEU A 20 -0.76 3.05 3.60
CA LEU A 20 -0.47 4.42 3.18
C LEU A 20 0.16 5.27 4.30
N GLU A 21 -0.29 5.12 5.54
CA GLU A 21 0.34 5.79 6.69
C GLU A 21 1.82 5.38 6.82
N ARG A 22 2.10 4.07 6.80
CA ARG A 22 3.47 3.55 6.84
C ARG A 22 4.31 4.00 5.64
N LEU A 23 3.72 4.04 4.45
CA LEU A 23 4.39 4.55 3.25
C LEU A 23 4.79 6.02 3.41
N GLY A 24 3.92 6.84 4.00
CA GLY A 24 4.22 8.24 4.30
C GLY A 24 5.49 8.41 5.13
N GLU A 25 5.59 7.67 6.24
CA GLU A 25 6.78 7.67 7.10
C GLU A 25 8.03 7.17 6.36
N GLN A 26 7.91 6.09 5.60
CA GLN A 26 9.02 5.51 4.84
C GLN A 26 9.52 6.43 3.73
N LEU A 27 8.62 7.19 3.09
CA LEU A 27 9.00 8.16 2.07
C LEU A 27 9.79 9.33 2.66
N VAL A 28 9.36 9.85 3.82
CA VAL A 28 10.12 10.90 4.54
C VAL A 28 11.49 10.38 4.97
N GLN A 29 11.58 9.14 5.43
CA GLN A 29 12.87 8.51 5.75
C GLN A 29 13.77 8.36 4.50
N LEU A 30 13.17 8.03 3.35
CA LEU A 30 13.89 7.83 2.10
C LEU A 30 14.50 9.13 1.58
N GLU A 31 13.89 10.29 1.86
CA GLU A 31 14.48 11.60 1.56
C GLU A 31 15.85 11.79 2.22
N GLN A 32 16.04 11.23 3.43
CA GLN A 32 17.30 11.31 4.17
C GLN A 32 18.26 10.16 3.85
N ALA A 33 17.75 9.05 3.30
CA ALA A 33 18.48 7.81 3.06
C ALA A 33 18.23 7.28 1.63
N ALA A 34 18.43 8.13 0.62
CA ALA A 34 18.08 7.82 -0.77
C ALA A 34 18.78 6.56 -1.35
N ASP A 35 19.96 6.20 -0.83
CA ASP A 35 20.71 5.01 -1.25
C ASP A 35 20.31 3.74 -0.48
N ASP A 36 19.40 3.85 0.50
CA ASP A 36 18.87 2.70 1.23
C ASP A 36 17.90 1.89 0.34
N LYS A 37 18.48 0.92 -0.37
CA LYS A 37 17.74 -0.02 -1.21
C LYS A 37 16.75 -0.86 -0.41
N GLY A 38 16.99 -1.09 0.88
CA GLY A 38 16.06 -1.83 1.75
C GLY A 38 14.77 -1.05 1.95
N LEU A 39 14.92 0.24 2.28
CA LEU A 39 13.81 1.18 2.44
C LEU A 39 13.05 1.41 1.13
N LEU A 40 13.77 1.64 0.02
CA LEU A 40 13.16 1.77 -1.30
C LEU A 40 12.32 0.53 -1.68
N ASN A 41 12.84 -0.67 -1.42
CA ASN A 41 12.12 -1.91 -1.66
C ASN A 41 10.90 -2.07 -0.74
N ALA A 42 10.95 -1.58 0.49
CA ALA A 42 9.80 -1.58 1.39
C ALA A 42 8.67 -0.67 0.86
N VAL A 43 9.02 0.54 0.42
CA VAL A 43 8.08 1.48 -0.23
C VAL A 43 7.45 0.86 -1.47
N PHE A 44 8.27 0.28 -2.35
CA PHE A 44 7.79 -0.39 -3.56
C PHE A 44 6.78 -1.50 -3.25
N ARG A 45 7.07 -2.34 -2.24
CA ARG A 45 6.17 -3.42 -1.82
C ARG A 45 4.84 -2.89 -1.29
N GLY A 46 4.84 -1.81 -0.51
CA GLY A 46 3.60 -1.20 -0.02
C GLY A 46 2.67 -0.77 -1.16
N PHE A 47 3.20 -0.05 -2.15
CA PHE A 47 2.42 0.29 -3.35
C PHE A 47 1.98 -0.95 -4.14
N HIS A 48 2.84 -1.96 -4.25
CA HIS A 48 2.50 -3.20 -4.95
C HIS A 48 1.32 -3.93 -4.28
N THR A 49 1.27 -3.99 -2.96
CA THR A 49 0.16 -4.59 -2.21
C THR A 49 -1.15 -3.86 -2.45
N ILE A 50 -1.16 -2.53 -2.35
CA ILE A 50 -2.37 -1.72 -2.62
C ILE A 50 -2.87 -1.95 -4.05
N LYS A 51 -1.97 -1.91 -5.05
CA LYS A 51 -2.30 -2.19 -6.45
C LYS A 51 -2.90 -3.59 -6.62
N GLY A 52 -2.33 -4.60 -5.96
CA GLY A 52 -2.84 -5.97 -6.01
C GLY A 52 -4.24 -6.10 -5.41
N GLY A 53 -4.48 -5.50 -4.25
CA GLY A 53 -5.79 -5.46 -3.60
C GLY A 53 -6.83 -4.73 -4.44
N ALA A 54 -6.50 -3.56 -4.98
CA ALA A 54 -7.40 -2.82 -5.87
C ALA A 54 -7.77 -3.62 -7.13
N GLY A 55 -6.79 -4.27 -7.77
CA GLY A 55 -7.03 -5.12 -8.93
C GLY A 55 -7.88 -6.37 -8.63
N PHE A 56 -7.87 -6.85 -7.39
CA PHE A 56 -8.74 -7.94 -6.94
C PHE A 56 -10.20 -7.50 -6.81
N LEU A 57 -10.45 -6.25 -6.43
CA LEU A 57 -11.81 -5.69 -6.29
C LEU A 57 -12.45 -5.31 -7.63
N GLY A 58 -11.67 -5.14 -8.69
CA GLY A 58 -12.18 -4.91 -10.06
C GLY A 58 -12.33 -3.45 -10.42
#